data_AF-A0A7Y7TJ00-F1
#
_entry.id   AF-A0A7Y7TJ00-F1
#
_cell.length_a   1.000
_cell.length_b   1.000
_cell.length_c   1.000
_cell.angle_alpha   90.00
_cell.angle_beta   90.00
_cell.angle_gamma   90.00
#
_symmetry.space_group_name_H-M   'P 1'
#
loop_
_entity.id
_entity.type
_entity.pdbx_description
1 polymer ?
#
loop_
_entity_poly.entity_id
_entity_poly.type
_entity_poly.pdbx_seq_one_letter_code
_entity_poly.pdbx_strand_id
1 'polypeptide(L)'
;MKIFYKYMFERECLRIDKDDLLSAFEQNFNRYECYHKITRTENILNLDNDILDFNYLYKMVNPWNLWYGIGDMNISIIPNFSDESYLVKFSISILRSLVFHALTIIIFCIILLTNYSTGLFCIFILFNIGAILSYFSQYIRHRRFFTRTIKIGDFYKNQVSKSYDWELILKEKTNSEIKEIIKGNMHLPDIVIELAKKEMGNRNSRN
;
A
#
# COMPACT_ATOMS: atom_id res chain seq x y z
N MET A 1 0.54 30.87 3.48
CA MET A 1 -0.03 29.61 3.99
C MET A 1 0.15 28.55 2.90
N LYS A 2 0.98 27.52 3.10
CA LYS A 2 1.15 26.45 2.09
C LYS A 2 -0.07 25.54 2.18
N ILE A 3 -0.92 25.54 1.15
CA ILE A 3 -2.05 24.62 1.07
C ILE A 3 -1.47 23.25 0.75
N PHE A 4 -1.42 22.37 1.75
CA PHE A 4 -0.98 21.00 1.56
C PHE A 4 -2.18 20.16 1.10
N TYR A 5 -2.25 19.91 -0.21
CA TYR A 5 -3.20 18.95 -0.79
C TYR A 5 -2.70 17.52 -0.54
N LYS A 6 -2.59 17.14 0.73
CA LYS A 6 -2.06 15.85 1.16
C LYS A 6 -2.91 15.22 2.24
N TYR A 7 -3.07 13.91 2.18
CA TYR A 7 -3.39 13.14 3.38
C TYR A 7 -2.11 12.95 4.18
N MET A 8 -2.20 13.20 5.49
CA MET A 8 -1.09 13.09 6.43
C MET A 8 -1.53 12.20 7.57
N PHE A 9 -0.73 11.17 7.85
CA PHE A 9 -0.93 10.28 8.98
C PHE A 9 0.37 10.22 9.77
N GLU A 10 0.26 10.33 11.09
CA GLU A 10 1.42 10.32 11.97
C GLU A 10 1.16 9.38 13.14
N ARG A 11 2.21 8.69 13.59
CA ARG A 11 2.14 7.84 14.76
C ARG A 11 3.50 7.71 15.42
N GLU A 12 3.53 7.96 16.72
CA GLU A 12 4.68 7.65 17.56
C GLU A 12 4.74 6.16 17.86
N CYS A 13 5.95 5.60 17.76
CA CYS A 13 6.21 4.20 17.99
C CYS A 13 7.45 4.03 18.85
N LEU A 14 7.39 3.12 19.83
CA LEU A 14 8.52 2.79 20.71
C LEU A 14 9.31 1.62 20.11
N ARG A 15 10.65 1.73 20.12
CA ARG A 15 11.57 0.61 19.82
C ARG A 15 11.23 -0.16 18.54
N ILE A 16 11.02 0.57 17.45
CA ILE A 16 10.81 -0.02 16.12
C ILE A 16 12.16 -0.21 15.42
N ASP A 17 12.36 -1.37 14.81
CA ASP A 17 13.37 -1.55 13.77
C ASP A 17 12.90 -0.81 12.50
N LYS A 18 13.62 0.25 12.16
CA LYS A 18 13.27 1.15 11.04
C LYS A 18 13.35 0.42 9.71
N ASP A 19 14.35 -0.43 9.55
CA ASP A 19 14.59 -1.10 8.28
C ASP A 19 13.54 -2.15 8.02
N ASP A 20 13.12 -2.87 9.07
CA ASP A 20 11.98 -3.79 8.99
C ASP A 20 10.68 -3.06 8.68
N LEU A 21 10.43 -1.90 9.31
CA LEU A 21 9.21 -1.14 9.06
C LEU A 21 9.16 -0.58 7.63
N LEU A 22 10.25 0.01 7.13
CA LEU A 22 10.33 0.50 5.76
C LEU A 22 10.16 -0.64 4.75
N SER A 23 10.79 -1.79 5.00
CA SER A 23 10.63 -2.99 4.17
C SER A 23 9.19 -3.50 4.18
N ALA A 24 8.52 -3.48 5.34
CA ALA A 24 7.11 -3.85 5.44
C ALA A 24 6.21 -2.93 4.61
N PHE A 25 6.45 -1.62 4.65
CA PHE A 25 5.74 -0.68 3.80
C PHE A 25 5.96 -0.97 2.31
N GLU A 26 7.22 -1.10 1.88
CA GLU A 26 7.59 -1.43 0.50
C GLU A 26 6.92 -2.71 0.00
N GLN A 27 6.96 -3.79 0.78
CA GLN A 27 6.31 -5.05 0.43
C GLN A 27 4.79 -4.91 0.35
N ASN A 28 4.18 -4.22 1.31
CA ASN A 28 2.74 -3.97 1.26
C ASN A 28 2.37 -3.11 0.04
N PHE A 29 3.15 -2.10 -0.33
CA PHE A 29 2.93 -1.31 -1.55
C PHE A 29 2.97 -2.17 -2.82
N ASN A 30 4.04 -2.96 -3.00
CA ASN A 30 4.21 -3.83 -4.17
C ASN A 30 3.03 -4.79 -4.36
N ARG A 31 2.54 -5.39 -3.26
CA ARG A 31 1.41 -6.34 -3.27
C ARG A 31 0.07 -5.71 -3.61
N TYR A 32 -0.15 -4.44 -3.25
CA TYR A 32 -1.33 -3.69 -3.65
C TYR A 32 -1.18 -3.09 -5.06
N GLU A 33 -0.26 -3.63 -5.86
CA GLU A 33 0.00 -3.18 -7.23
C GLU A 33 0.28 -1.67 -7.27
N CYS A 34 1.10 -1.18 -6.32
CA CYS A 34 1.60 0.17 -6.37
C CYS A 34 2.68 0.26 -7.46
N TYR A 35 2.28 0.63 -8.67
CA TYR A 35 3.19 0.77 -9.79
C TYR A 35 3.95 2.11 -9.80
N HIS A 36 4.37 2.60 -8.63
CA HIS A 36 5.18 3.82 -8.47
C HIS A 36 6.66 3.44 -8.39
N LYS A 37 7.54 4.38 -8.74
CA LYS A 37 8.96 4.19 -8.51
C LYS A 37 9.20 4.34 -7.01
N ILE A 38 9.58 3.24 -6.37
CA ILE A 38 9.93 3.23 -4.95
C ILE A 38 11.42 3.58 -4.83
N THR A 39 11.73 4.64 -4.08
CA THR A 39 13.11 4.98 -3.70
C THR A 39 13.25 4.97 -2.19
N ARG A 40 14.25 4.23 -1.70
CA ARG A 40 14.54 4.10 -0.27
C ARG A 40 15.83 4.80 0.07
N THR A 41 15.81 5.52 1.18
CA THR A 41 16.97 6.04 1.89
C THR A 41 16.84 5.64 3.37
N GLU A 42 17.88 5.87 4.17
CA GLU A 42 18.01 5.38 5.55
C GLU A 42 16.74 5.52 6.42
N ASN A 43 16.04 6.65 6.34
CA ASN A 43 14.84 6.90 7.17
C ASN A 43 13.60 7.25 6.34
N ILE A 44 13.67 7.11 5.01
CA ILE A 44 12.63 7.61 4.10
C ILE A 44 12.36 6.61 2.98
N LEU A 45 11.08 6.36 2.73
CA LEU A 45 10.59 5.68 1.54
C LEU A 45 9.76 6.67 0.72
N ASN A 46 10.23 7.02 -0.48
CA ASN A 46 9.44 7.81 -1.43
C ASN A 46 8.83 6.87 -2.46
N LEU A 47 7.59 7.15 -2.83
CA LEU A 47 6.93 6.52 -3.96
C LEU A 47 6.55 7.64 -4.92
N ASP A 48 7.41 7.82 -5.91
CA ASP A 48 7.26 8.87 -6.90
C ASP A 48 6.51 8.31 -8.10
N ASN A 49 5.54 9.08 -8.57
CA ASN A 49 4.74 8.68 -9.71
C ASN A 49 5.54 8.96 -10.99
N ASP A 50 5.94 7.93 -11.72
CA ASP A 50 6.67 8.11 -12.96
C ASP A 50 5.69 8.54 -14.06
N ILE A 51 5.61 9.86 -14.29
CA ILE A 51 4.64 10.52 -15.18
C ILE A 51 4.75 10.04 -16.65
N LEU A 52 5.89 9.43 -17.03
CA LEU A 52 6.18 8.98 -18.38
C LEU A 52 5.81 7.51 -18.66
N ASP A 53 5.31 6.77 -17.67
CA ASP A 53 4.87 5.39 -17.87
C ASP A 53 3.43 5.37 -18.42
N PHE A 54 3.26 5.09 -19.72
CA PHE A 54 1.97 4.99 -20.42
C PHE A 54 0.95 4.07 -19.72
N ASN A 55 1.40 3.16 -18.86
CA ASN A 55 0.53 2.36 -17.97
C ASN A 55 -0.24 3.20 -16.93
N TYR A 56 0.07 4.48 -16.75
CA TYR A 56 -0.60 5.38 -15.80
C TYR A 56 -2.09 5.58 -16.09
N LEU A 57 -2.47 5.70 -17.37
CA LEU A 57 -3.87 5.79 -17.77
C LEU A 57 -4.64 4.51 -17.43
N TYR A 58 -4.03 3.33 -17.63
CA TYR A 58 -4.61 2.04 -17.25
C TYR A 58 -4.83 1.93 -15.73
N LYS A 59 -3.93 2.51 -14.92
CA LYS A 59 -4.06 2.61 -13.45
C LYS A 59 -5.24 3.51 -13.00
N MET A 60 -5.59 4.54 -13.80
CA MET A 60 -6.82 5.34 -13.61
C MET A 60 -8.10 4.61 -14.08
N VAL A 61 -7.99 3.43 -14.69
CA VAL A 61 -9.15 2.63 -15.12
C VAL A 61 -9.47 1.53 -14.11
N ASN A 62 -8.57 1.15 -13.20
CA ASN A 62 -8.84 0.12 -12.21
C ASN A 62 -9.45 0.71 -10.91
N PRO A 63 -10.78 0.65 -10.71
CA PRO A 63 -11.44 1.22 -9.53
C PRO A 63 -11.05 0.52 -8.22
N TRP A 64 -10.42 -0.65 -8.30
CA TRP A 64 -10.04 -1.47 -7.15
C TRP A 64 -8.65 -1.14 -6.59
N ASN A 65 -7.84 -0.32 -7.29
CA ASN A 65 -6.49 0.02 -6.85
C ASN A 65 -6.54 0.86 -5.56
N LEU A 66 -5.72 0.49 -4.55
CA LEU A 66 -5.59 1.22 -3.29
C LEU A 66 -5.12 2.68 -3.49
N TRP A 67 -4.44 2.92 -4.60
CA TRP A 67 -3.71 4.13 -4.96
C TRP A 67 -4.41 4.94 -6.07
N TYR A 68 -5.68 4.65 -6.37
CA TYR A 68 -6.45 5.38 -7.37
C TYR A 68 -6.50 6.89 -7.08
N GLY A 69 -6.17 7.71 -8.08
CA GLY A 69 -6.25 9.19 -7.99
C GLY A 69 -5.17 9.83 -7.10
N ILE A 70 -4.17 9.07 -6.68
CA ILE A 70 -3.12 9.52 -5.75
C ILE A 70 -1.82 9.84 -6.49
N GLY A 71 -1.19 10.95 -6.10
CA GLY A 71 0.13 11.38 -6.56
C GLY A 71 1.25 10.84 -5.69
N ASP A 72 2.33 11.60 -5.56
CA ASP A 72 3.53 11.15 -4.84
C ASP A 72 3.25 10.87 -3.36
N MET A 73 3.92 9.86 -2.83
CA MET A 73 3.83 9.44 -1.43
C MET A 73 5.19 9.44 -0.77
N ASN A 74 5.20 9.67 0.54
CA ASN A 74 6.42 9.63 1.33
C ASN A 74 6.12 9.04 2.70
N ILE A 75 6.99 8.15 3.15
CA ILE A 75 7.08 7.68 4.52
C ILE A 75 8.39 8.17 5.09
N SER A 76 8.34 8.82 6.25
CA SER A 76 9.54 9.27 6.96
C SER A 76 9.50 8.78 8.41
N ILE A 77 10.61 8.23 8.89
CA ILE A 77 10.80 7.82 10.27
C ILE A 77 11.73 8.83 10.94
N ILE A 78 11.19 9.64 11.85
CA ILE A 78 11.95 10.70 12.52
C ILE A 78 12.28 10.22 13.94
N PRO A 79 13.56 10.11 14.32
CA PRO A 79 13.94 9.77 15.69
C PRO A 79 13.52 10.90 16.64
N ASN A 80 12.92 10.52 17.76
CA ASN A 80 12.69 11.41 18.88
C ASN A 80 13.71 11.09 19.97
N PHE A 81 14.61 12.04 20.22
CA PHE A 81 15.81 11.85 21.02
C PHE A 81 15.53 11.70 22.53
N SER A 82 14.29 11.98 22.99
CA SER A 82 13.95 11.92 24.41
C SER A 82 13.70 10.50 24.93
N ASP A 83 13.11 9.59 24.14
CA ASP A 83 12.48 8.38 24.67
C ASP A 83 12.66 7.10 23.81
N GLU A 84 13.76 6.98 23.04
CA GLU A 84 13.95 5.86 22.08
C GLU A 84 12.75 5.65 21.14
N SER A 85 11.98 6.72 20.91
CA SER A 85 10.74 6.70 20.16
C SER A 85 10.96 7.26 18.76
N TYR A 86 10.12 6.82 17.83
CA TYR A 86 10.17 7.22 16.44
C TYR A 86 8.81 7.76 16.02
N LEU A 87 8.80 8.94 15.42
CA LEU A 87 7.62 9.49 14.76
C LEU A 87 7.61 9.02 13.31
N VAL A 88 6.69 8.10 13.01
CA VAL A 88 6.46 7.64 11.65
C VAL A 88 5.43 8.57 11.01
N LYS A 89 5.79 9.21 9.90
CA LYS A 89 4.87 10.04 9.09
C LYS A 89 4.64 9.38 7.75
N PHE A 90 3.40 9.39 7.31
CA PHE A 90 2.99 8.96 5.98
C PHE A 90 2.20 10.08 5.33
N SER A 91 2.67 10.50 4.15
CA SER A 91 2.07 11.57 3.37
C SER A 91 1.71 11.08 1.97
N ILE A 92 0.58 11.55 1.47
CA ILE A 92 0.03 11.17 0.17
C ILE A 92 -0.50 12.41 -0.53
N SER A 93 -0.02 12.72 -1.73
CA SER A 93 -0.57 13.81 -2.55
C SER A 93 -1.93 13.45 -3.13
N ILE A 94 -2.92 14.32 -2.92
CA ILE A 94 -4.28 14.20 -3.50
C ILE A 94 -4.58 15.31 -4.51
N LEU A 95 -3.59 16.14 -4.84
CA LEU A 95 -3.75 17.29 -5.74
C LEU A 95 -4.35 16.89 -7.09
N ARG A 96 -3.91 15.77 -7.67
CA ARG A 96 -4.39 15.31 -8.98
C ARG A 96 -5.88 14.98 -8.96
N SER A 97 -6.34 14.25 -7.94
CA SER A 97 -7.77 13.96 -7.74
C SER A 97 -8.58 15.25 -7.60
N LEU A 98 -8.07 16.21 -6.83
CA LEU A 98 -8.74 17.51 -6.63
C LEU A 98 -8.82 18.32 -7.92
N VAL A 99 -7.75 18.38 -8.70
CA VAL A 99 -7.72 19.05 -10.01
C VAL A 99 -8.70 18.39 -10.97
N PHE A 100 -8.70 17.06 -11.06
CA PHE A 100 -9.64 16.32 -11.91
C PHE A 100 -11.10 16.58 -11.52
N HIS A 101 -11.40 16.55 -10.22
CA HIS A 101 -12.74 16.82 -9.73
C HIS A 101 -13.16 18.27 -9.97
N ALA A 102 -12.27 19.24 -9.73
CA ALA A 102 -12.53 20.65 -10.02
C ALA A 102 -12.80 20.90 -11.51
N LEU A 103 -12.00 20.31 -12.41
CA LEU A 103 -12.23 20.38 -13.85
C LEU A 103 -13.59 19.79 -14.23
N THR A 104 -13.94 18.66 -13.64
CA THR A 104 -15.25 18.01 -13.91
C THR A 104 -16.40 18.89 -13.44
N ILE A 105 -16.30 19.51 -12.25
CA ILE A 105 -17.30 20.46 -11.76
C ILE A 105 -17.44 21.64 -12.71
N ILE A 106 -16.34 22.24 -13.15
CA ILE A 106 -16.35 23.37 -14.09
C ILE A 106 -17.06 22.98 -15.39
N ILE A 107 -16.74 21.81 -15.96
CA ILE A 107 -17.39 21.29 -17.17
C ILE A 107 -18.90 21.13 -16.95
N PHE A 108 -19.31 20.52 -15.84
CA PHE A 108 -20.73 20.36 -15.52
C PHE A 108 -21.44 21.70 -15.33
N CYS A 109 -20.80 22.69 -14.70
CA CYS A 109 -21.36 24.03 -14.55
C CYS A 109 -21.59 24.69 -15.91
N ILE A 110 -20.64 24.59 -16.84
CA ILE A 110 -20.79 25.13 -18.21
C ILE A 110 -21.95 24.42 -18.93
N ILE A 111 -22.05 23.10 -18.81
CA ILE A 111 -23.15 22.33 -19.41
C ILE A 111 -24.50 22.73 -18.82
N LEU A 112 -24.59 22.88 -17.49
CA LEU A 112 -25.83 23.28 -16.81
C LEU A 112 -26.26 24.71 -17.15
N LEU A 113 -25.31 25.63 -17.34
CA LEU A 113 -25.59 27.00 -17.77
C LEU A 113 -26.09 27.08 -19.22
N THR A 114 -25.56 26.22 -20.11
CA THR A 114 -25.90 26.24 -21.54
C THR A 114 -27.13 25.41 -21.88
N ASN A 115 -27.37 24.30 -21.16
CA ASN A 115 -28.41 23.33 -21.46
C ASN A 115 -29.06 22.83 -20.16
N TYR A 116 -29.70 23.73 -19.41
CA TYR A 116 -30.32 23.35 -18.14
C TYR A 116 -31.42 22.30 -18.34
N SER A 117 -31.32 21.20 -17.59
CA SER A 117 -32.44 20.29 -17.35
C SER A 117 -32.38 19.75 -15.93
N THR A 118 -33.54 19.48 -15.34
CA THR A 118 -33.65 18.91 -13.99
C THR A 118 -32.88 17.58 -13.88
N GLY A 119 -32.90 16.76 -14.93
CA GLY A 119 -32.15 15.50 -14.98
C GLY A 119 -30.64 15.70 -14.90
N LEU A 120 -30.09 16.65 -15.67
CA LEU A 120 -28.66 16.99 -15.61
C LEU A 120 -28.26 17.53 -14.24
N PHE A 121 -29.12 18.36 -13.62
CA PHE A 121 -28.87 18.90 -12.29
C PHE A 121 -28.84 17.79 -11.22
N CYS A 122 -29.77 16.83 -11.27
CA CYS A 122 -29.75 15.67 -10.39
C CYS A 122 -28.49 14.80 -10.58
N ILE A 123 -28.05 14.56 -11.82
CA ILE A 123 -26.81 13.84 -12.12
C ILE A 123 -25.61 14.58 -11.53
N PHE A 124 -25.55 15.90 -11.68
CA PHE A 124 -24.49 16.72 -11.09
C PHE A 124 -24.43 16.57 -9.57
N ILE A 125 -25.57 16.64 -8.87
CA ILE A 125 -25.63 16.43 -7.41
C ILE A 125 -25.12 15.02 -7.05
N LEU A 126 -25.62 13.98 -7.71
CA LEU A 126 -25.21 12.59 -7.46
C LEU A 126 -23.71 12.38 -7.69
N PHE A 127 -23.16 12.97 -8.75
CA PHE A 127 -21.73 12.92 -9.05
C PHE A 127 -20.89 13.57 -7.93
N ASN A 128 -21.30 14.74 -7.44
CA ASN A 128 -20.60 15.42 -6.34
C ASN A 128 -20.67 14.61 -5.03
N ILE A 129 -21.84 14.07 -4.69
CA ILE A 129 -22.00 13.20 -3.51
C ILE A 129 -21.11 11.96 -3.64
N GLY A 130 -21.11 11.31 -4.81
CA GLY A 130 -20.28 10.14 -5.08
C GLY A 130 -18.79 10.45 -4.95
N ALA A 131 -18.35 11.60 -5.45
CA ALA A 131 -16.96 12.04 -5.32
C ALA A 131 -16.57 12.30 -3.86
N ILE A 132 -17.42 12.97 -3.08
CA ILE A 132 -17.19 13.21 -1.64
C ILE A 132 -17.05 11.87 -0.91
N LEU A 133 -17.97 10.93 -1.12
CA LEU A 133 -17.90 9.59 -0.51
C LEU A 133 -16.63 8.84 -0.92
N SER A 134 -16.22 8.97 -2.18
CA SER A 134 -14.97 8.38 -2.68
C SER A 134 -13.75 8.93 -1.93
N TYR A 135 -13.65 10.25 -1.73
CA TYR A 135 -12.56 10.87 -0.94
C TYR A 135 -12.52 10.35 0.50
N PHE A 136 -13.68 10.26 1.18
CA PHE A 136 -13.74 9.71 2.54
C PHE A 136 -13.33 8.24 2.60
N SER A 137 -13.81 7.43 1.65
CA SER A 137 -13.44 6.01 1.55
C SER A 137 -11.94 5.83 1.32
N GLN A 138 -11.36 6.61 0.40
CA GLN A 138 -9.91 6.61 0.15
C GLN A 138 -9.14 7.02 1.40
N TYR A 139 -9.51 8.10 2.08
CA TYR A 139 -8.87 8.52 3.33
C TYR A 139 -8.85 7.40 4.38
N ILE A 140 -10.00 6.75 4.62
CA ILE A 140 -10.11 5.63 5.57
C ILE A 140 -9.20 4.47 5.16
N ARG A 141 -9.19 4.13 3.86
CA ARG A 141 -8.37 3.04 3.31
C ARG A 141 -6.89 3.27 3.53
N HIS A 142 -6.37 4.46 3.27
CA HIS A 142 -4.97 4.82 3.50
C HIS A 142 -4.61 4.87 4.98
N ARG A 143 -5.51 5.41 5.82
CA ARG A 143 -5.33 5.41 7.27
C ARG A 143 -5.22 3.98 7.82
N ARG A 144 -6.08 3.08 7.34
CA ARG A 144 -6.05 1.65 7.69
C ARG A 144 -4.75 1.00 7.24
N PHE A 145 -4.32 1.23 6.00
CA PHE A 145 -3.04 0.74 5.48
C PHE A 145 -1.87 1.16 6.38
N PHE A 146 -1.79 2.45 6.71
CA PHE A 146 -0.74 3.00 7.59
C PHE A 146 -0.75 2.36 8.98
N THR A 147 -1.92 2.39 9.63
CA THR A 147 -2.08 1.90 11.00
C THR A 147 -1.80 0.39 11.08
N ARG A 148 -2.26 -0.35 10.08
CA ARG A 148 -2.07 -1.79 10.00
C ARG A 148 -0.60 -2.11 9.74
N THR A 149 0.09 -1.40 8.85
CA THR A 149 1.52 -1.67 8.54
C THR A 149 2.38 -1.44 9.78
N ILE A 150 2.14 -0.37 10.53
CA ILE A 150 2.86 -0.16 11.80
C ILE A 150 2.56 -1.25 12.83
N LYS A 151 1.31 -1.70 12.93
CA LYS A 151 0.91 -2.69 13.95
C LYS A 151 1.35 -4.12 13.60
N ILE A 152 1.39 -4.47 12.32
CA ILE A 152 1.52 -5.85 11.85
C ILE A 152 2.84 -6.08 11.09
N GLY A 153 3.41 -5.06 10.45
CA GLY A 153 4.47 -5.22 9.46
C GLY A 153 3.92 -5.70 8.12
N ASP A 154 4.62 -6.64 7.48
CA ASP A 154 4.17 -7.29 6.25
C ASP A 154 2.89 -8.11 6.52
N PHE A 155 1.78 -7.69 5.92
CA PHE A 155 0.46 -8.29 6.15
C PHE A 155 0.40 -9.74 5.71
N TYR A 156 1.01 -10.02 4.56
CA TYR A 156 0.95 -11.33 3.97
C TYR A 156 1.86 -12.29 4.72
N LYS A 157 3.08 -11.85 5.09
CA LYS A 157 3.97 -12.66 5.93
C LYS A 157 3.28 -13.06 7.23
N ASN A 158 2.61 -12.11 7.90
CA ASN A 158 1.87 -12.37 9.14
C ASN A 158 0.63 -13.26 8.91
N GLN A 159 -0.05 -13.14 7.76
CA GLN A 159 -1.19 -14.00 7.45
C GLN A 159 -0.74 -15.43 7.18
N VAL A 160 0.26 -15.62 6.32
CA VAL A 160 0.82 -16.93 5.99
C VAL A 160 1.35 -17.64 7.23
N SER A 161 2.10 -16.94 8.10
CA SER A 161 2.65 -17.55 9.32
C SER A 161 1.60 -17.94 10.34
N LYS A 162 0.43 -17.28 10.34
CA LYS A 162 -0.67 -17.57 11.28
C LYS A 162 -1.72 -18.53 10.74
N SER A 163 -1.79 -18.71 9.42
CA SER A 163 -2.80 -19.56 8.80
C SER A 163 -2.53 -21.05 8.97
N TYR A 164 -1.26 -21.46 9.05
CA TYR A 164 -0.87 -22.87 9.15
C TYR A 164 0.39 -23.02 9.99
N ASP A 165 0.51 -24.14 10.71
CA ASP A 165 1.77 -24.56 11.34
C ASP A 165 2.70 -25.14 10.28
N TRP A 166 3.33 -24.24 9.52
CA TRP A 166 4.24 -24.62 8.43
C TRP A 166 5.44 -25.42 8.92
N GLU A 167 5.89 -25.25 10.17
CA GLU A 167 7.00 -26.03 10.70
C GLU A 167 6.60 -27.49 10.92
N LEU A 168 5.43 -27.75 11.49
CA LEU A 168 4.90 -29.10 11.64
C LEU A 168 4.65 -29.74 10.27
N ILE A 169 3.97 -29.02 9.37
CA ILE A 169 3.67 -29.49 8.02
C ILE A 169 4.96 -29.88 7.28
N LEU A 170 5.99 -29.02 7.30
CA LEU A 170 7.25 -29.31 6.61
C LEU A 170 8.02 -30.47 7.25
N LYS A 171 7.94 -30.68 8.58
CA LYS A 171 8.53 -31.86 9.24
C LYS A 171 7.89 -33.17 8.80
N GLU A 172 6.58 -33.16 8.53
CA GLU A 172 5.85 -34.34 8.07
C GLU A 172 6.06 -34.64 6.57
N LYS A 173 6.59 -33.68 5.80
CA LYS A 173 6.87 -33.84 4.37
C LYS A 173 8.11 -34.68 4.10
N THR A 174 8.07 -35.42 2.99
CA THR A 174 9.21 -36.19 2.49
C THR A 174 10.31 -35.29 1.92
N ASN A 175 11.54 -35.81 1.82
CA ASN A 175 12.66 -35.05 1.25
C ASN A 175 12.43 -34.64 -0.21
N SER A 176 11.69 -35.43 -0.99
CA SER A 176 11.29 -35.09 -2.36
C SER A 176 10.33 -33.90 -2.38
N GLU A 177 9.28 -33.93 -1.55
CA GLU A 177 8.29 -32.84 -1.47
C GLU A 177 8.94 -31.52 -1.02
N ILE A 178 9.83 -31.56 -0.01
CA ILE A 178 10.54 -30.35 0.44
C ILE A 178 11.43 -29.79 -0.68
N LYS A 179 12.12 -30.64 -1.46
CA LYS A 179 12.91 -30.19 -2.61
C LYS A 179 12.05 -29.54 -3.70
N GLU A 180 10.82 -30.02 -3.91
CA GLU A 180 9.89 -29.40 -4.86
C GLU A 180 9.38 -28.04 -4.37
N ILE A 181 9.10 -27.91 -3.07
CA ILE A 181 8.75 -26.62 -2.44
C ILE A 181 9.91 -25.63 -2.60
N ILE A 182 11.15 -26.05 -2.33
CA ILE A 182 12.34 -25.20 -2.45
C ILE A 182 12.56 -24.72 -3.89
N LYS A 183 12.24 -25.55 -4.88
CA LYS A 183 12.34 -25.21 -6.31
C LYS A 183 11.30 -24.17 -6.75
N GLY A 184 10.31 -23.84 -5.92
CA GLY A 184 9.26 -22.86 -6.24
C GLY A 184 8.19 -23.39 -7.20
N ASN A 185 8.12 -24.71 -7.41
CA ASN A 185 7.16 -25.33 -8.32
C ASN A 185 5.73 -25.34 -7.75
N MET A 186 5.61 -25.28 -6.43
CA MET A 186 4.33 -25.07 -5.75
C MET A 186 4.21 -23.57 -5.51
N HIS A 187 3.11 -22.93 -5.92
CA HIS A 187 2.84 -21.50 -5.71
C HIS A 187 2.68 -21.15 -4.22
N LEU A 188 3.75 -21.33 -3.46
CA LEU A 188 3.84 -21.13 -2.03
C LEU A 188 4.57 -19.82 -1.74
N PRO A 189 4.20 -19.14 -0.64
CA PRO A 189 4.88 -17.95 -0.16
C PRO A 189 6.40 -18.17 0.03
N ASP A 190 7.23 -17.16 -0.25
CA ASP A 190 8.69 -17.22 -0.04
C ASP A 190 9.07 -17.61 1.39
N ILE A 191 8.28 -17.21 2.38
CA ILE A 191 8.50 -17.62 3.78
C ILE A 191 8.41 -19.14 3.97
N VAL A 192 7.52 -19.81 3.25
CA VAL A 192 7.39 -21.28 3.31
C VAL A 192 8.58 -21.93 2.61
N ILE A 193 9.07 -21.33 1.53
CA ILE A 193 10.28 -21.76 0.82
C ILE A 193 11.52 -21.66 1.73
N GLU A 194 11.69 -20.55 2.45
CA GLU A 194 12.79 -20.37 3.41
C GLU A 194 12.70 -21.36 4.58
N LEU A 195 11.51 -21.61 5.12
CA LEU A 195 11.30 -22.63 6.15
C LEU A 195 11.64 -24.04 5.61
N ALA A 196 11.28 -24.33 4.37
CA ALA A 196 11.60 -25.59 3.71
C ALA A 196 13.12 -25.77 3.52
N LYS A 197 13.85 -24.72 3.12
CA LYS A 197 15.33 -24.74 3.04
C LYS A 197 15.96 -25.02 4.41
N LYS A 198 15.47 -24.37 5.46
CA LYS A 198 15.95 -24.56 6.84
C LYS A 198 15.74 -26.00 7.32
N GLU A 199 14.56 -26.57 7.10
CA GLU A 199 14.25 -27.95 7.49
C GLU A 199 15.11 -28.97 6.71
N MET A 200 15.32 -28.76 5.41
CA MET A 200 16.25 -29.60 4.62
C MET A 200 17.68 -29.52 5.17
N GLY A 201 18.14 -28.35 5.58
CA GLY A 201 19.43 -28.16 6.26
C GLY A 201 19.53 -28.97 7.55
N ASN A 202 18.49 -28.93 8.40
CA ASN A 202 18.45 -29.70 9.66
C ASN A 202 18.54 -31.21 9.40
N ARG A 203 17.83 -31.73 8.40
CA ARG A 203 17.85 -33.16 8.05
C ARG A 203 19.22 -33.60 7.56
N ASN A 204 19.88 -32.78 6.75
CA ASN A 204 21.22 -33.07 6.25
C ASN A 204 22.30 -33.01 7.34
N SER A 205 22.11 -32.21 8.39
CA SER A 205 23.04 -32.16 9.54
C SER A 205 22.87 -33.31 10.56
N ARG A 206 21.77 -34.07 10.47
CA ARG A 206 21.45 -35.20 11.37
C ARG A 206 21.78 -36.57 10.76
N ASN A 207 22.12 -36.60 9.47
CA ASN A 207 22.65 -37.76 8.75
C ASN A 207 24.16 -37.63 8.61
#